data_AF-A0A1I0TX91-F1
#
_entry.id   AF-A0A1I0TX91-F1
#
_cell.length_a   1.000
_cell.length_b   1.000
_cell.length_c   1.000
_cell.angle_alpha   90.00
_cell.angle_beta   90.00
_cell.angle_gamma   90.00
#
_symmetry.space_group_name_H-M   'P 1'
#
loop_
_entity.id
_entity.type
_entity.pdbx_description
1 polymer ?
#
loop_
_entity_poly.entity_id
_entity_poly.type
_entity_poly.pdbx_seq_one_letter_code
_entity_poly.pdbx_strand_id
1 'polypeptide(L)' 'ATNAGQIKTGAPSRTDRVAKYNQLLRIEDQLGETAVYDGVKTFYNLKK' A
#
# COMPACT_ATOMS: atom_id res chain seq x y z
N ALA A 1 -6.46 3.09 -7.28
CA ALA A 1 -7.91 3.01 -7.56
C ALA A 1 -8.69 4.00 -6.69
N THR A 2 -8.74 3.81 -5.37
CA THR A 2 -9.46 4.72 -4.45
C THR A 2 -8.53 5.61 -3.61
N ASN A 3 -7.21 5.46 -3.74
CA ASN A 3 -6.20 6.12 -2.91
C ASN A 3 -6.52 6.03 -1.40
N ALA A 4 -6.98 4.85 -0.95
CA ALA A 4 -7.39 4.60 0.44
C ALA A 4 -6.25 4.75 1.46
N GLY A 5 -5.00 4.70 1.00
CA GLY A 5 -3.78 4.87 1.81
C GLY A 5 -3.44 3.70 2.74
N GLN A 6 -4.41 2.90 3.18
CA GLN A 6 -4.19 1.73 4.04
C GLN A 6 -4.72 0.45 3.40
N ILE A 7 -4.03 -0.65 3.68
CA ILE A 7 -4.47 -2.00 3.35
C ILE A 7 -4.07 -2.95 4.47
N LYS A 8 -4.97 -3.86 4.84
CA LYS A 8 -4.69 -4.97 5.75
C LYS A 8 -4.87 -6.27 4.99
N THR A 9 -3.76 -6.95 4.71
CA THR A 9 -3.76 -8.15 3.86
C THR A 9 -3.03 -9.37 4.47
N GLY A 10 -2.87 -9.39 5.79
CA GLY A 10 -2.25 -10.48 6.55
C GLY A 10 -0.74 -10.35 6.71
N ALA A 11 -0.10 -11.32 7.37
CA ALA A 11 1.36 -11.34 7.53
C ALA A 11 2.07 -11.67 6.19
N PRO A 12 3.36 -11.31 6.02
CA PRO A 12 4.17 -11.66 4.85
C PRO A 12 4.60 -13.14 4.88
N SER A 13 3.62 -14.02 5.01
CA SER A 13 3.77 -15.47 4.97
C SER A 13 2.58 -16.05 4.22
N ARG A 14 2.78 -17.20 3.56
CA ARG A 14 1.81 -17.83 2.64
C ARG A 14 1.61 -17.04 1.33
N THR A 15 1.57 -17.79 0.22
CA THR A 15 1.56 -17.23 -1.13
C THR A 15 0.37 -16.32 -1.41
N ASP A 16 -0.81 -16.64 -0.88
CA ASP A 16 -2.04 -15.86 -1.08
C ASP A 16 -1.92 -14.42 -0.56
N ARG A 17 -1.24 -14.22 0.57
CA ARG A 17 -1.01 -12.91 1.18
C ARG A 17 0.16 -12.20 0.51
N VAL A 18 1.26 -12.91 0.28
CA VAL A 18 2.46 -12.39 -0.39
C VAL A 18 2.14 -11.88 -1.79
N ALA A 19 1.23 -12.54 -2.52
CA ALA A 19 0.79 -12.09 -3.83
C ALA A 19 0.20 -10.68 -3.82
N LYS A 20 -0.46 -10.25 -2.74
CA LYS A 20 -1.01 -8.89 -2.58
C LYS A 20 0.11 -7.86 -2.42
N TYR A 21 1.12 -8.16 -1.61
CA TYR A 21 2.31 -7.31 -1.47
C TYR A 21 3.10 -7.21 -2.77
N ASN A 22 3.31 -8.33 -3.46
CA ASN A 22 4.00 -8.34 -4.75
C ASN A 22 3.24 -7.54 -5.81
N GLN A 23 1.90 -7.53 -5.76
CA GLN A 23 1.13 -6.68 -6.65
C GLN A 23 1.30 -5.19 -6.33
N LEU A 24 1.44 -4.80 -5.06
CA LEU A 24 1.75 -3.42 -4.70
C LEU A 24 3.14 -2.99 -5.21
N LEU A 25 4.15 -3.86 -5.11
CA LEU A 25 5.48 -3.60 -5.65
C LEU A 25 5.44 -3.39 -7.18
N ARG A 26 4.65 -4.18 -7.91
CA ARG A 26 4.46 -3.97 -9.36
C ARG A 26 3.75 -2.65 -9.68
N ILE A 27 2.76 -2.26 -8.87
CA ILE A 27 2.05 -0.99 -9.05
C ILE A 27 2.98 0.20 -8.78
N GLU A 28 3.80 0.11 -7.73
CA GLU A 28 4.82 1.11 -7.42
C GLU A 28 5.84 1.25 -8.57
N ASP A 29 6.35 0.13 -9.09
CA ASP A 29 7.25 0.10 -10.24
C ASP A 29 6.61 0.71 -11.51
N GLN A 30 5.33 0.39 -11.77
CA GLN A 30 4.58 0.99 -12.90
C GLN A 30 4.35 2.49 -12.76
N LEU A 31 4.17 3.00 -11.54
CA LEU A 31 3.97 4.43 -11.28
C LEU A 31 5.30 5.20 -11.34
N GLY A 32 6.43 4.54 -11.06
CA GLY A 32 7.76 5.15 -11.09
C GLY A 32 7.83 6.40 -10.22
N GLU A 33 8.26 7.51 -10.81
CA GLU A 33 8.40 8.80 -10.11
C GLU A 33 7.08 9.38 -9.57
N THR A 34 5.93 8.88 -10.05
CA THR A 34 4.60 9.34 -9.59
C THR A 34 4.07 8.53 -8.40
N ALA A 35 4.78 7.49 -7.95
CA ALA A 35 4.41 6.71 -6.79
C ALA A 35 4.54 7.53 -5.50
N VAL A 36 3.55 7.44 -4.60
CA VAL A 36 3.53 8.17 -3.32
C VAL A 36 3.23 7.23 -2.17
N TYR A 37 4.07 7.26 -1.13
CA TYR A 37 3.84 6.60 0.15
C TYR A 37 3.70 7.65 1.26
N ASP A 38 2.46 7.88 1.71
CA ASP A 38 2.15 8.95 2.68
C ASP A 38 2.51 8.63 4.14
N GLY A 39 2.86 7.38 4.45
CA GLY A 39 3.23 6.95 5.79
C GLY A 39 2.21 7.40 6.84
N VAL A 40 2.65 8.16 7.86
CA VAL A 40 1.79 8.68 8.93
C VAL A 40 0.73 9.67 8.42
N LYS A 41 0.99 10.39 7.32
CA LYS A 41 0.03 11.35 6.75
C LYS A 41 -1.25 10.66 6.23
N THR A 42 -1.20 9.36 6.01
CA THR A 42 -2.35 8.53 5.65
C THR A 42 -3.49 8.58 6.68
N PHE A 43 -3.20 8.87 7.95
CA PHE A 43 -4.21 8.98 9.00
C PHE A 43 -4.89 10.36 8.99
N TYR A 44 -5.41 10.78 7.84
CA TYR A 44 -6.10 12.07 7.65
C TYR A 44 -7.38 12.21 8.50
N ASN A 45 -7.86 11.12 9.07
CA ASN A 45 -9.01 11.05 9.95
C ASN A 45 -8.69 11.23 11.44
N LEU A 46 -7.42 11.35 11.83
CA LEU A 46 -7.01 11.60 13.22
C LEU A 46 -6.74 13.09 13.43
N LYS A 47 -7.34 13.65 14.49
CA LYS A 47 -6.96 14.99 14.98
C LYS A 47 -5.68 14.85 15.81
N LYS A 48 -4.80 15.86 15.71
CA LYS A 48 -3.65 16.00 16.61
C LYS A 48 -4.12 16.31 18.03
#